data_AF-A0A1V4S7G0-F1
#
_entry.id   AF-A0A1V4S7G0-F1
#
_cell.length_a   1.000
_cell.length_b   1.000
_cell.length_c   1.000
_cell.angle_alpha   90.00
_cell.angle_beta   90.00
_cell.angle_gamma   90.00
#
_symmetry.space_group_name_H-M   'P 1'
#
loop_
_entity.id
_entity.type
_entity.pdbx_description
1 polymer ?
#
loop_
_entity_poly.entity_id
_entity_poly.type
_entity_poly.pdbx_seq_one_letter_code
_entity_poly.pdbx_strand_id
1 'polypeptide(L)'
;MPNAVQNNSLRNIAIIAHVDHGKTTLVDAMFRQSGLFRANQEVDERLMDTMDLERERGITIAAKNCSVVWQGVRINIIDTPGHADFGGRQDARCEQVLDEIYDLLIDLGASDEQLEFPLLYAIGRDGIAQTHLDQPGENLHVLFDTILKEIPGPSHDPGKPFQMLVSDLGYSD
;
A
#
# COMPACT_ATOMS: atom_id res chain seq x y z
N MET A 1 7.16 12.34 -22.49
CA MET A 1 7.72 13.71 -22.51
C MET A 1 9.22 13.59 -22.82
N PRO A 2 9.78 14.37 -23.76
CA PRO A 2 11.12 14.13 -24.30
C PRO A 2 12.28 14.33 -23.29
N ASN A 3 12.08 15.11 -22.23
CA ASN A 3 13.10 15.39 -21.19
C ASN A 3 12.72 14.82 -19.80
N ALA A 4 11.86 13.80 -19.75
CA ALA A 4 11.43 13.24 -18.48
C ALA A 4 12.58 12.53 -17.75
N VAL A 5 12.84 12.93 -16.51
CA VAL A 5 13.77 12.27 -15.59
C VAL A 5 12.98 11.59 -14.49
N GLN A 6 13.32 10.33 -14.18
CA GLN A 6 12.71 9.60 -13.08
C GLN A 6 13.39 9.93 -11.75
N ASN A 7 12.57 10.23 -10.73
CA ASN A 7 13.06 10.37 -9.37
C ASN A 7 13.02 9.02 -8.64
N ASN A 8 14.12 8.27 -8.72
CA ASN A 8 14.23 6.94 -8.13
C ASN A 8 14.30 6.93 -6.60
N SER A 9 14.40 8.10 -5.94
CA SER A 9 14.35 8.21 -4.47
C SER A 9 12.92 8.18 -3.91
N LEU A 10 11.90 8.20 -4.77
CA LEU A 10 10.50 8.17 -4.40
C LEU A 10 9.78 6.97 -5.03
N ARG A 11 8.80 6.42 -4.32
CA ARG A 11 7.76 5.52 -4.83
C ARG A 11 6.41 6.05 -4.36
N ASN A 12 5.42 6.09 -5.23
CA ASN A 12 4.06 6.50 -4.87
C ASN A 12 3.15 5.29 -5.10
N ILE A 13 2.49 4.83 -4.04
CA ILE A 13 1.56 3.70 -4.10
C ILE A 13 0.23 4.08 -3.46
N ALA A 14 -0.83 3.36 -3.85
CA ALA A 14 -2.11 3.36 -3.17
C ALA A 14 -2.44 1.93 -2.76
N ILE A 15 -3.02 1.75 -1.57
CA ILE A 15 -3.48 0.45 -1.10
C ILE A 15 -4.98 0.40 -1.25
N ILE A 16 -5.46 -0.58 -2.02
CA ILE A 16 -6.86 -0.79 -2.36
C ILE A 16 -7.24 -2.20 -1.92
N ALA A 17 -8.37 -2.35 -1.24
CA ALA A 17 -8.92 -3.62 -0.80
C ALA A 17 -10.37 -3.40 -0.32
N HIS A 18 -11.10 -4.48 -0.04
CA HIS A 18 -12.44 -4.38 0.54
C HIS A 18 -12.45 -3.85 1.99
N VAL A 19 -13.65 -3.53 2.48
CA VAL A 19 -13.90 -3.28 3.91
C VAL A 19 -13.45 -4.52 4.71
N ASP A 20 -12.83 -4.29 5.87
CA ASP A 20 -12.35 -5.34 6.80
C ASP A 20 -11.24 -6.28 6.29
N HIS A 21 -10.58 -5.98 5.16
CA HIS A 21 -9.48 -6.82 4.61
C HIS A 21 -8.09 -6.47 5.16
N GLY A 22 -8.01 -5.72 6.26
CA GLY A 22 -6.74 -5.50 6.97
C GLY A 22 -5.75 -4.55 6.26
N LYS A 23 -6.20 -3.66 5.36
CA LYS A 23 -5.35 -2.63 4.72
C LYS A 23 -4.58 -1.82 5.76
N THR A 24 -5.31 -1.23 6.69
CA THR A 24 -4.79 -0.38 7.75
C THR A 24 -3.80 -1.16 8.61
N THR A 25 -4.11 -2.42 8.91
CA THR A 25 -3.23 -3.32 9.66
C THR A 25 -1.93 -3.62 8.92
N LEU A 26 -1.98 -3.81 7.59
CA LEU A 26 -0.77 -3.97 6.78
C LEU A 26 0.06 -2.69 6.76
N VAL A 27 -0.58 -1.52 6.62
CA VAL A 27 0.11 -0.22 6.68
C VAL A 27 0.78 0.01 8.03
N ASP A 28 0.09 -0.31 9.13
CA ASP A 28 0.66 -0.22 10.49
C ASP A 28 1.88 -1.15 10.65
N ALA A 29 1.83 -2.36 10.09
CA ALA A 29 2.96 -3.27 10.10
C ALA A 29 4.13 -2.76 9.24
N MET A 30 3.85 -2.15 8.08
CA MET A 30 4.87 -1.48 7.27
C MET A 30 5.54 -0.35 8.06
N PHE A 31 4.76 0.43 8.81
CA PHE A 31 5.28 1.48 9.69
C PHE A 31 6.26 0.96 10.74
N ARG A 32 5.87 -0.10 11.46
CA ARG A 32 6.72 -0.71 12.49
C ARG A 32 8.04 -1.25 11.93
N GLN A 33 8.03 -1.80 10.72
CA GLN A 33 9.20 -2.43 10.12
C GLN A 33 10.06 -1.49 9.26
N SER A 34 9.53 -0.35 8.84
CA SER A 34 10.28 0.66 8.07
C SER A 34 11.40 1.36 8.86
N GLY A 35 11.50 1.12 10.17
CA GLY A 35 12.48 1.78 11.02
C GLY A 35 12.21 3.27 11.28
N LEU A 36 11.00 3.77 10.95
CA LEU A 36 10.59 5.16 11.17
C LEU A 36 10.53 5.53 12.67
N PHE A 37 10.36 4.53 13.54
CA PHE A 37 10.25 4.70 14.99
C PHE A 37 11.55 4.30 15.68
N ARG A 38 12.07 5.18 16.53
CA ARG A 38 13.15 4.82 17.47
C ARG A 38 12.60 3.79 18.47
N ALA A 39 13.43 2.86 18.92
CA ALA A 39 13.07 1.77 19.84
C ALA A 39 12.37 2.18 21.17
N ASN A 40 12.31 3.48 21.49
CA ASN A 40 11.70 4.05 22.71
C ASN A 40 10.52 5.00 22.43
N GLN A 41 9.97 5.02 21.22
CA GLN A 41 8.76 5.80 20.95
C GLN A 41 7.55 4.91 21.24
N GLU A 42 6.68 5.33 22.16
CA GLU A 42 5.37 4.69 22.33
C GLU A 42 4.57 4.88 21.03
N VAL A 43 4.33 3.78 20.33
CA VAL A 43 3.57 3.74 19.09
C VAL A 43 2.19 3.21 19.46
N ASP A 44 1.18 4.08 19.37
CA ASP A 44 -0.22 3.71 19.60
C ASP A 44 -0.60 2.53 18.69
N GLU A 45 -1.37 1.55 19.18
CA GLU A 45 -1.61 0.28 18.46
C GLU A 45 -2.27 0.46 17.08
N ARG A 46 -2.89 1.63 16.84
CA ARG A 46 -3.50 2.06 15.56
C ARG A 46 -3.02 3.47 15.22
N LEU A 47 -1.92 3.56 14.50
CA LEU A 47 -1.33 4.84 14.08
C LEU A 47 -2.20 5.55 13.05
N MET A 48 -2.91 4.77 12.24
CA MET A 48 -3.68 5.26 11.12
C MET A 48 -5.14 5.56 11.47
N ASP A 49 -5.70 5.08 12.58
CA ASP A 49 -7.08 5.41 13.00
C ASP A 49 -7.07 6.60 13.98
N THR A 50 -7.10 7.83 13.47
CA THR A 50 -7.02 9.05 14.28
C THR A 50 -8.39 9.64 14.63
N MET A 51 -9.46 9.30 13.92
CA MET A 51 -10.82 9.76 14.26
C MET A 51 -11.53 8.75 15.17
N ASP A 52 -12.26 9.24 16.18
CA ASP A 52 -13.05 8.39 17.09
C ASP A 52 -14.03 7.50 16.33
N LEU A 53 -14.65 8.02 15.26
CA LEU A 53 -15.58 7.27 14.42
C LEU A 53 -14.90 6.13 13.62
N GLU A 54 -13.64 6.31 13.21
CA GLU A 54 -12.82 5.28 12.56
C GLU A 54 -12.44 4.20 13.58
N ARG A 55 -12.01 4.61 14.78
CA ARG A 55 -11.68 3.69 15.88
C ARG A 55 -12.88 2.86 16.35
N GLU A 56 -14.05 3.48 16.43
CA GLU A 56 -15.33 2.86 16.80
C GLU A 56 -15.84 1.88 15.74
N ARG A 57 -15.63 2.18 14.46
CA ARG A 57 -16.16 1.37 13.35
C ARG A 57 -15.15 0.39 12.75
N GLY A 58 -13.86 0.52 13.07
CA GLY A 58 -12.79 -0.32 12.52
C GLY A 58 -12.56 -0.14 11.01
N ILE A 59 -12.94 1.02 10.45
CA ILE A 59 -12.83 1.32 9.00
C ILE A 59 -12.03 2.61 8.77
N THR A 60 -11.24 2.65 7.69
CA THR A 60 -10.65 3.89 7.16
C THR A 60 -11.75 4.70 6.46
N ILE A 61 -12.07 5.89 6.97
CA ILE A 61 -13.15 6.75 6.43
C ILE A 61 -12.57 7.80 5.46
N ALA A 62 -11.37 8.31 5.72
CA ALA A 62 -10.68 9.28 4.87
C ALA A 62 -9.38 8.70 4.30
N ALA A 63 -9.02 9.08 3.07
CA ALA A 63 -7.73 8.68 2.50
C ALA A 63 -6.59 9.29 3.32
N LYS A 64 -5.70 8.45 3.86
CA LYS A 64 -4.57 8.93 4.67
C LYS A 64 -3.27 8.80 3.90
N ASN A 65 -2.64 9.96 3.70
CA ASN A 65 -1.32 10.06 3.09
C ASN A 65 -0.27 9.79 4.15
N CYS A 66 0.53 8.74 3.96
CA CYS A 66 1.55 8.35 4.91
C CYS A 66 2.84 7.97 4.16
N SER A 67 3.98 7.89 4.84
CA SER A 67 5.26 7.62 4.16
C SER A 67 6.20 6.80 5.01
N VAL A 68 6.84 5.82 4.38
CA VAL A 68 7.87 4.97 4.98
C VAL A 68 9.17 5.10 4.21
N VAL A 69 10.30 4.81 4.85
CA VAL A 69 11.62 4.80 4.19
C VAL A 69 12.15 3.38 4.19
N TRP A 70 12.55 2.89 3.02
CA TRP A 70 13.16 1.58 2.85
C TRP A 70 14.39 1.70 1.95
N GLN A 71 15.54 1.19 2.40
CA GLN A 71 16.82 1.27 1.66
C GLN A 71 17.15 2.68 1.11
N GLY A 72 16.78 3.73 1.86
CA GLY A 72 17.00 5.13 1.46
C GLY A 72 16.00 5.68 0.43
N VAL A 73 15.03 4.89 -0.01
CA VAL A 73 13.92 5.29 -0.89
C VAL A 73 12.69 5.59 -0.03
N ARG A 74 12.03 6.72 -0.28
CA ARG A 74 10.76 7.07 0.37
C ARG A 74 9.60 6.47 -0.41
N ILE A 75 8.77 5.69 0.27
CA ILE A 75 7.52 5.15 -0.26
C ILE A 75 6.38 5.97 0.32
N ASN A 76 5.73 6.76 -0.51
CA ASN A 76 4.52 7.50 -0.18
C ASN A 76 3.32 6.58 -0.44
N ILE A 77 2.48 6.41 0.56
CA ILE A 77 1.35 5.47 0.57
C ILE A 77 0.07 6.28 0.75
N ILE A 78 -0.88 6.06 -0.15
CA ILE A 78 -2.26 6.53 0.00
C ILE A 78 -3.08 5.33 0.48
N ASP A 79 -3.45 5.32 1.75
CA ASP A 79 -4.40 4.33 2.27
C ASP A 79 -5.82 4.76 1.86
N THR A 80 -6.50 3.95 1.06
CA THR A 80 -7.83 4.28 0.54
C THR A 80 -8.93 3.61 1.37
N PRO A 81 -10.10 4.26 1.56
CA PRO A 81 -11.26 3.61 2.19
C PRO A 81 -11.60 2.29 1.49
N GLY A 82 -12.06 1.30 2.27
CA GLY A 82 -12.48 0.02 1.68
C GLY A 82 -13.62 0.20 0.69
N HIS A 83 -13.46 -0.29 -0.54
CA HIS A 83 -14.51 -0.28 -1.54
C HIS A 83 -15.39 -1.53 -1.42
N ALA A 84 -16.70 -1.42 -1.66
CA ALA A 84 -17.67 -2.49 -1.41
C ALA A 84 -17.60 -3.67 -2.42
N ASP A 85 -16.65 -3.64 -3.35
CA ASP A 85 -16.72 -4.44 -4.58
C ASP A 85 -16.08 -5.83 -4.48
N PHE A 86 -15.39 -6.17 -3.38
CA PHE A 86 -14.72 -7.47 -3.19
C PHE A 86 -15.18 -8.16 -1.89
N GLY A 87 -16.31 -8.86 -1.92
CA GLY A 87 -16.80 -9.61 -0.76
C GLY A 87 -15.87 -10.78 -0.37
N GLY A 88 -14.85 -10.53 0.46
CA GLY A 88 -14.00 -11.59 0.99
C GLY A 88 -14.76 -12.44 2.00
N ARG A 89 -14.82 -13.75 1.75
CA ARG A 89 -15.33 -14.72 2.71
C ARG A 89 -14.25 -15.02 3.77
N GLN A 90 -14.66 -15.39 4.98
CA GLN A 90 -13.75 -15.68 6.10
C GLN A 90 -12.84 -16.90 5.86
N ASP A 91 -13.18 -17.75 4.89
CA ASP A 91 -12.35 -18.86 4.44
C ASP A 91 -11.30 -18.34 3.44
N ALA A 92 -10.05 -18.20 3.91
CA ALA A 92 -8.88 -17.80 3.13
C ALA A 92 -8.65 -18.73 1.92
N ARG A 93 -9.38 -18.49 0.83
CA ARG A 93 -9.24 -19.18 -0.47
C ARG A 93 -8.46 -18.28 -1.41
N CYS A 94 -7.18 -18.03 -1.08
CA CYS A 94 -6.33 -17.08 -1.81
C CYS A 94 -6.28 -17.36 -3.31
N GLU A 95 -6.28 -18.64 -3.72
CA GLU A 95 -6.32 -19.03 -5.14
C GLU A 95 -7.58 -18.55 -5.86
N GLN A 96 -8.77 -18.66 -5.24
CA GLN A 96 -9.99 -18.17 -5.89
C GLN A 96 -10.10 -16.67 -5.89
N VAL A 97 -9.65 -16.01 -4.82
CA VAL A 97 -9.63 -14.53 -4.81
C VAL A 97 -8.72 -14.04 -5.93
N LEU A 98 -7.60 -14.74 -6.16
CA LEU A 98 -6.71 -14.45 -7.27
C LEU A 98 -7.40 -14.68 -8.63
N ASP A 99 -8.07 -15.82 -8.81
CA ASP A 99 -8.83 -16.11 -10.03
C ASP A 99 -9.93 -15.06 -10.29
N GLU A 100 -10.67 -14.65 -9.24
CA GLU A 100 -11.69 -13.59 -9.32
C GLU A 100 -11.09 -12.23 -9.71
N ILE A 101 -9.88 -11.90 -9.22
CA ILE A 101 -9.15 -10.69 -9.62
C ILE A 101 -8.74 -10.77 -11.10
N TYR A 102 -8.24 -11.93 -11.55
CA TYR A 102 -7.88 -12.12 -12.95
C TYR A 102 -9.09 -11.98 -13.88
N ASP A 103 -10.19 -12.66 -13.55
CA ASP A 103 -11.44 -12.59 -14.32
C ASP A 103 -11.95 -11.15 -14.40
N LEU A 104 -11.95 -10.41 -13.28
CA LEU A 104 -12.35 -9.00 -13.25
C LEU A 104 -11.47 -8.12 -14.15
N LEU A 105 -10.14 -8.30 -14.09
CA LEU A 105 -9.22 -7.52 -14.91
C LEU A 105 -9.42 -7.81 -16.40
N ILE A 106 -9.66 -9.08 -16.76
CA ILE A 106 -9.98 -9.49 -18.14
C ILE A 106 -11.29 -8.84 -18.60
N ASP A 107 -12.34 -8.86 -17.78
CA ASP A 107 -13.63 -8.24 -18.08
C ASP A 107 -13.51 -6.71 -18.28
N LEU A 108 -12.62 -6.06 -17.53
CA LEU A 108 -12.28 -4.65 -17.67
C LEU A 108 -11.37 -4.35 -18.88
N GLY A 109 -10.97 -5.38 -19.63
CA GLY A 109 -10.15 -5.24 -20.83
C GLY A 109 -8.66 -5.05 -20.55
N ALA A 110 -8.14 -5.61 -19.46
CA ALA A 110 -6.71 -5.61 -19.17
C ALA A 110 -5.91 -6.29 -20.30
N SER A 111 -4.76 -5.72 -20.64
CA SER A 111 -3.80 -6.35 -21.56
C SER A 111 -3.04 -7.48 -20.87
N ASP A 112 -2.42 -8.37 -21.66
CA ASP A 112 -1.58 -9.46 -21.14
C ASP A 112 -0.49 -8.95 -20.17
N GLU A 113 0.14 -7.81 -20.49
CA GLU A 113 1.14 -7.16 -19.63
C GLU A 113 0.54 -6.69 -18.29
N GLN A 114 -0.72 -6.27 -18.27
CA GLN A 114 -1.42 -5.88 -17.03
C GLN A 114 -1.82 -7.08 -16.17
N LEU A 115 -1.88 -8.29 -16.73
CA LEU A 115 -2.12 -9.53 -16.00
C LEU A 115 -0.81 -10.12 -15.42
N GLU A 116 0.35 -9.64 -15.85
CA GLU A 116 1.66 -9.99 -15.28
C GLU A 116 2.01 -9.07 -14.08
N PHE A 117 1.25 -9.17 -13.00
CA PHE A 117 1.54 -8.45 -11.75
C PHE A 117 2.24 -9.35 -10.70
N PRO A 118 3.12 -8.78 -9.86
CA PRO A 118 3.71 -9.51 -8.74
C PRO A 118 2.62 -9.89 -7.74
N LEU A 119 2.58 -11.18 -7.36
CA LEU A 119 1.69 -11.69 -6.32
C LEU A 119 2.47 -11.94 -5.03
N LEU A 120 2.00 -11.37 -3.93
CA LEU A 120 2.50 -11.61 -2.59
C LEU A 120 1.35 -12.03 -1.67
N TYR A 121 1.63 -12.97 -0.79
CA TYR A 121 0.76 -13.33 0.33
C TYR A 121 1.25 -12.61 1.57
N ALA A 122 0.35 -11.99 2.32
CA ALA A 122 0.72 -11.24 3.51
C ALA A 122 -0.25 -11.48 4.67
N ILE A 123 0.29 -11.46 5.89
CA ILE A 123 -0.50 -11.41 7.12
C ILE A 123 -0.17 -10.08 7.80
N GLY A 124 -1.04 -9.08 7.61
CA GLY A 124 -0.83 -7.74 8.15
C GLY A 124 -0.64 -7.72 9.67
N ARG A 125 -1.43 -8.52 10.41
CA ARG A 125 -1.34 -8.62 11.88
C ARG A 125 0.05 -9.05 12.36
N ASP A 126 0.62 -10.05 11.68
CA ASP A 126 1.89 -10.64 12.07
C ASP A 126 3.07 -9.93 11.37
N GLY A 127 2.78 -9.03 10.43
CA GLY A 127 3.78 -8.26 9.69
C GLY A 127 4.67 -9.14 8.82
N ILE A 128 4.09 -10.14 8.16
CA ILE A 128 4.84 -11.05 7.28
C ILE A 128 4.30 -10.98 5.86
N ALA A 129 5.21 -11.07 4.89
CA ALA A 129 4.89 -11.24 3.48
C ALA A 129 5.77 -12.34 2.87
N GLN A 130 5.25 -13.03 1.86
CA GLN A 130 5.90 -14.14 1.17
C GLN A 130 5.42 -14.26 -0.28
N THR A 131 6.25 -14.80 -1.16
CA THR A 131 5.90 -15.00 -2.58
C THR A 131 5.16 -16.31 -2.84
N HIS A 132 5.28 -17.28 -1.92
CA HIS A 132 4.65 -18.59 -2.02
C HIS A 132 4.07 -19.04 -0.68
N LEU A 133 2.98 -19.81 -0.69
CA LEU A 133 2.29 -20.26 0.54
C LEU A 133 3.04 -21.38 1.29
N ASP A 134 3.95 -22.09 0.62
CA ASP A 134 4.74 -23.18 1.17
C ASP A 134 5.97 -22.72 1.98
N GLN A 135 6.30 -21.43 1.90
CA GLN A 135 7.44 -20.83 2.58
C GLN A 135 6.95 -19.77 3.56
N PRO A 136 7.14 -19.95 4.88
CA PRO A 136 6.70 -18.96 5.87
C PRO A 136 7.53 -17.69 5.72
N GLY A 137 6.85 -16.56 5.55
CA GLY A 137 7.46 -15.23 5.58
C GLY A 137 7.92 -14.86 6.99
N GLU A 138 9.00 -14.08 7.08
CA GLU A 138 9.57 -13.63 8.36
C GLU A 138 9.23 -12.18 8.69
N ASN A 139 9.05 -11.35 7.66
CA ASN A 139 8.87 -9.90 7.76
C ASN A 139 8.27 -9.35 6.44
N LEU A 140 8.12 -8.03 6.33
CA LEU A 140 7.61 -7.33 5.15
C LEU A 140 8.71 -6.90 4.17
N HIS A 141 9.97 -7.32 4.33
CA HIS A 141 11.05 -6.87 3.45
C HIS A 141 10.78 -7.23 1.99
N VAL A 142 10.25 -8.43 1.73
CA VAL A 142 9.88 -8.85 0.38
C VAL A 142 8.80 -7.97 -0.25
N LEU A 143 7.88 -7.42 0.55
CA LEU A 143 6.89 -6.45 0.08
C LEU A 143 7.59 -5.13 -0.30
N PHE A 144 8.45 -4.61 0.57
CA PHE A 144 9.17 -3.37 0.28
C PHE A 144 10.10 -3.49 -0.93
N ASP A 145 10.84 -4.59 -1.03
CA ASP A 145 11.75 -4.86 -2.13
C ASP A 145 10.98 -4.99 -3.46
N THR A 146 9.82 -5.66 -3.44
CA THR A 146 8.91 -5.73 -4.59
C THR A 146 8.41 -4.35 -5.00
N ILE A 147 8.01 -3.48 -4.06
CA ILE A 147 7.58 -2.11 -4.37
C ILE A 147 8.72 -1.32 -5.05
N LEU A 148 9.94 -1.41 -4.54
CA LEU A 148 11.09 -0.70 -5.11
C LEU A 148 11.43 -1.18 -6.52
N LYS A 149 11.28 -2.49 -6.77
CA LYS A 149 11.56 -3.17 -8.04
C LYS A 149 10.51 -2.88 -9.11
N GLU A 150 9.23 -3.00 -8.76
CA GLU A 150 8.13 -3.04 -9.73
C GLU A 150 7.49 -1.66 -9.94
N ILE A 151 7.49 -0.80 -8.92
CA ILE A 151 6.91 0.54 -9.04
C ILE A 151 7.99 1.50 -9.51
N PRO A 152 7.81 2.25 -10.62
CA PRO A 152 8.78 3.24 -11.06
C PRO A 152 8.73 4.49 -10.17
N GLY A 153 9.85 5.20 -10.10
CA GLY A 153 9.88 6.54 -9.52
C GLY A 153 9.07 7.54 -10.38
N PRO A 154 8.45 8.57 -9.78
CA PRO A 154 7.71 9.57 -10.53
C PRO A 154 8.61 10.33 -11.51
N SER A 155 8.09 10.60 -12.71
CA SER A 155 8.81 11.36 -13.73
C SER A 155 8.52 12.86 -13.64
N HIS A 156 9.55 13.69 -13.85
CA HIS A 156 9.41 15.14 -13.95
C HIS A 156 10.30 15.71 -15.06
N ASP A 157 10.02 16.93 -15.51
CA ASP A 157 10.82 17.67 -16.49
C ASP A 157 11.57 18.81 -15.77
N PRO A 158 12.90 18.71 -15.60
CA PRO A 158 13.68 19.75 -14.93
C PRO A 158 13.64 21.11 -15.61
N GLY A 159 13.29 21.16 -16.91
CA GLY A 159 13.17 22.40 -17.67
C GLY A 159 11.83 23.12 -17.46
N LYS A 160 10.88 22.51 -16.75
CA LYS A 160 9.56 23.11 -16.47
C LYS A 160 9.49 23.74 -15.09
N PRO A 161 8.59 24.73 -14.88
CA PRO A 161 8.31 25.27 -13.56
C PRO A 161 7.86 24.19 -12.58
N PHE A 162 7.96 24.47 -11.28
CA PHE A 162 7.44 23.60 -10.24
C PHE A 162 5.95 23.31 -10.45
N GLN A 163 5.58 22.03 -10.38
CA GLN A 163 4.20 21.54 -10.46
C GLN A 163 3.93 20.65 -9.26
N MET A 164 2.82 20.89 -8.56
CA MET A 164 2.38 20.09 -7.43
C MET A 164 0.87 19.95 -7.46
N LEU A 165 0.39 18.71 -7.32
CA LEU A 165 -1.02 18.43 -7.10
C LEU A 165 -1.28 18.42 -5.59
N VAL A 166 -2.17 19.30 -5.14
CA VAL A 166 -2.66 19.29 -3.77
C VAL A 166 -3.83 18.32 -3.71
N SER A 167 -3.61 17.15 -3.10
CA SER A 167 -4.59 16.05 -3.05
C SER A 167 -5.48 16.07 -1.82
N ASP A 168 -5.06 16.71 -0.74
CA ASP A 168 -5.83 16.87 0.50
C ASP A 168 -5.47 18.19 1.19
N LEU A 169 -6.43 18.75 1.94
CA LEU A 169 -6.30 20.03 2.64
C LEU A 169 -6.76 19.87 4.09
N GLY A 170 -5.80 19.82 5.00
CA GLY A 170 -6.03 19.90 6.44
C GLY A 170 -5.88 21.33 6.96
N TYR A 171 -6.69 21.72 7.93
CA TYR A 171 -6.56 22.98 8.67
C TYR A 171 -6.19 22.68 10.12
N SER A 172 -5.20 23.40 10.66
CA SER A 172 -4.82 23.37 12.07
C SER A 172 -4.77 24.81 12.58
N ASP A 173 -5.38 25.06 13.73
CA ASP A 173 -5.21 26.29 14.50
C ASP A 173 -3.83 26.38 15.16
#